data_AF-A0AAV9IK43-F1
#
_entry.id   AF-A0AAV9IK43-F1
#
_cell.length_a   1.000
_cell.length_b   1.000
_cell.length_c   1.000
_cell.angle_alpha   90.00
_cell.angle_beta   90.00
_cell.angle_gamma   90.00
#
_symmetry.space_group_name_H-M   'P 1'
#
loop_
_entity.id
_entity.type
_entity.pdbx_description
1 polymer ?
#
loop_
_entity_poly.entity_id
_entity_poly.type
_entity_poly.pdbx_seq_one_letter_code
_entity_poly.pdbx_strand_id
1 'polypeptide(L)'
;MTAGRLLVGVGIGLSSTAPVYVSESVKKEIRGKLVVLFQFNITVGEVIGYVVAAIFVNVPGNWRFMLGSSLLWSSLLLLFILFLPESPRWLMKKGRKAQSFLVWKRIRSFENLESITEFFEMEKAVLEERKLAEARPFYWLDIIRVFGRPEHLL
;
A
#
# COMPACT_ATOMS: atom_id res chain seq x y z
N MET A 1 11.08 23.04 13.98
CA MET A 1 9.89 22.83 13.12
C MET A 1 10.23 22.08 11.83
N THR A 2 11.32 22.42 11.13
CA THR A 2 11.71 21.82 9.82
C THR A 2 12.01 20.32 9.89
N ALA A 3 12.76 19.86 10.90
CA ALA A 3 13.05 18.43 11.07
C ALA A 3 11.78 17.57 11.26
N GLY A 4 10.79 18.08 12.00
CA GLY A 4 9.51 17.41 12.18
C GLY A 4 8.72 17.29 10.86
N ARG A 5 8.78 18.31 10.00
CA ARG A 5 8.14 18.27 8.67
C ARG A 5 8.79 17.24 7.74
N LEU A 6 10.13 17.12 7.80
CA LEU A 6 10.85 16.09 7.04
C LEU A 6 10.44 14.69 7.50
N LEU A 7 10.38 14.45 8.81
CA LEU A 7 9.95 13.16 9.37
C LEU A 7 8.51 12.80 8.97
N VAL A 8 7.59 13.77 9.04
CA VAL A 8 6.20 13.58 8.58
C VAL A 8 6.15 13.28 7.09
N GLY A 9 6.93 14.00 6.27
CA GLY A 9 7.02 13.76 4.83
C GLY A 9 7.49 12.36 4.48
N VAL A 10 8.52 11.86 5.18
CA VAL A 10 9.00 10.47 5.03
C VAL A 10 7.91 9.48 5.43
N GLY A 11 7.20 9.72 6.53
CA GLY A 11 6.09 8.88 6.99
C GLY A 11 4.96 8.78 5.96
N ILE A 12 4.55 9.92 5.39
CA ILE A 12 3.54 9.96 4.33
C ILE A 12 4.03 9.22 3.08
N GLY A 13 5.30 9.38 2.70
CA GLY A 13 5.90 8.64 1.59
C GLY A 13 5.82 7.12 1.76
N LEU A 14 6.13 6.61 2.96
CA LEU A 14 6.00 5.19 3.27
C LEU A 14 4.53 4.72 3.27
N SER A 15 3.61 5.57 3.71
CA SER A 15 2.17 5.25 3.73
C SER A 15 1.57 5.02 2.33
N SER A 16 2.21 5.51 1.27
CA SER A 16 1.79 5.27 -0.13
C SER A 16 1.78 3.79 -0.53
N THR A 17 2.46 2.94 0.25
CA THR A 17 2.47 1.49 0.06
C THR A 17 1.19 0.79 0.54
N ALA A 18 0.42 1.41 1.44
CA ALA A 18 -0.81 0.86 1.98
C ALA A 18 -1.88 0.53 0.89
N PRO A 19 -2.22 1.43 -0.05
CA PRO A 19 -3.17 1.09 -1.12
C PRO A 19 -2.63 -0.01 -2.04
N VAL A 20 -1.31 -0.10 -2.24
CA VAL A 20 -0.68 -1.18 -3.00
C VAL A 20 -0.90 -2.52 -2.28
N TYR A 21 -0.62 -2.59 -0.98
CA TYR A 21 -0.85 -3.77 -0.15
C TYR A 21 -2.32 -4.24 -0.21
N VAL A 22 -3.28 -3.32 -0.08
CA VAL A 22 -4.71 -3.62 -0.20
C VAL A 22 -5.02 -4.16 -1.59
N SER A 23 -4.48 -3.52 -2.64
CA SER A 23 -4.72 -3.92 -4.02
C SER A 23 -4.18 -5.30 -4.39
N GLU A 24 -3.11 -5.74 -3.72
CA GLU A 24 -2.49 -7.06 -3.91
C GLU A 24 -3.18 -8.16 -3.11
N SER A 25 -3.78 -7.82 -1.97
CA SER A 25 -4.41 -8.79 -1.07
C SER A 25 -5.86 -9.12 -1.50
N VAL A 26 -6.51 -8.22 -2.24
CA VAL A 26 -7.95 -8.25 -2.48
C VAL A 26 -8.34 -8.90 -3.81
N LYS A 27 -9.53 -9.52 -3.88
CA LYS A 27 -10.13 -10.10 -5.12
C LYS A 27 -10.31 -9.04 -6.21
N LYS A 28 -10.07 -9.41 -7.48
CA LYS A 28 -10.15 -8.50 -8.64
C LYS A 28 -11.47 -7.72 -8.68
N GLU A 29 -12.59 -8.37 -8.35
CA GLU A 29 -13.94 -7.82 -8.35
C GLU A 29 -14.18 -6.69 -7.33
N ILE A 30 -13.65 -6.83 -6.11
CA ILE A 30 -13.88 -5.88 -5.01
C ILE A 30 -12.71 -4.94 -4.78
N ARG A 31 -11.60 -5.13 -5.51
CA ARG A 31 -10.39 -4.30 -5.42
C ARG A 31 -10.70 -2.81 -5.57
N GLY A 32 -11.51 -2.44 -6.56
CA GLY A 32 -11.92 -1.05 -6.77
C GLY A 32 -12.65 -0.46 -5.57
N LYS A 33 -13.63 -1.20 -5.02
CA LYS A 33 -14.40 -0.77 -3.84
C LYS A 33 -13.52 -0.57 -2.61
N LEU A 34 -12.57 -1.48 -2.38
CA LEU A 34 -11.68 -1.42 -1.22
C LEU A 34 -10.62 -0.31 -1.33
N VAL A 35 -10.13 -0.01 -2.53
CA VAL A 35 -9.24 1.14 -2.75
C VAL A 35 -9.99 2.46 -2.50
N VAL A 36 -11.23 2.57 -2.98
CA VAL A 36 -12.07 3.75 -2.68
C VAL A 36 -12.36 3.86 -1.19
N LEU A 37 -12.65 2.74 -0.52
CA LEU A 37 -12.88 2.72 0.93
C LEU A 37 -11.64 3.16 1.72
N PHE A 38 -10.45 2.78 1.27
CA PHE A 38 -9.19 3.25 1.86
C PHE A 38 -9.07 4.77 1.76
N GLN A 39 -9.33 5.34 0.58
CA GLN A 39 -9.32 6.79 0.39
C GLN A 39 -10.39 7.50 1.23
N PHE A 40 -11.59 6.93 1.31
CA PHE A 40 -12.66 7.47 2.15
C PHE A 40 -12.26 7.53 3.63
N ASN A 41 -11.60 6.48 4.15
CA ASN A 41 -11.11 6.47 5.53
C ASN A 41 -10.06 7.56 5.80
N ILE A 42 -9.20 7.86 4.83
CA ILE A 42 -8.25 8.98 4.94
C ILE A 42 -9.01 10.30 5.12
N THR A 43 -10.02 10.55 4.28
CA THR A 43 -10.82 11.77 4.35
C THR A 43 -11.59 11.87 5.67
N VAL A 44 -12.17 10.76 6.17
CA VAL A 44 -12.83 10.73 7.48
C VAL A 44 -11.84 11.08 8.60
N GLY A 45 -10.63 10.52 8.56
CA GLY A 45 -9.57 10.85 9.51
C GLY A 45 -9.20 12.33 9.51
N GLU A 46 -9.13 12.95 8.33
CA GLU A 46 -8.88 14.38 8.18
C GLU A 46 -9.99 15.23 8.81
N VAL A 47 -11.26 14.87 8.57
CA VAL A 47 -12.42 15.56 9.18
C VAL A 47 -12.38 15.47 10.70
N ILE A 48 -12.09 14.29 11.26
CA ILE A 48 -11.92 14.12 12.71
C ILE A 48 -10.78 15.01 13.22
N GLY A 49 -9.67 15.10 12.48
CA GLY A 49 -8.56 16.01 12.77
C GLY A 49 -9.00 17.47 12.90
N TYR A 50 -9.83 17.96 11.97
CA TYR A 50 -10.38 19.32 12.03
C TYR A 50 -11.32 19.52 13.23
N VAL A 51 -12.14 18.52 13.57
CA VAL A 51 -13.02 18.59 14.75
C VAL A 51 -12.19 18.70 16.03
N VAL A 52 -11.15 17.88 16.19
CA VAL A 52 -10.22 17.95 17.34
C VAL A 52 -9.53 19.32 17.36
N ALA A 53 -9.07 19.82 16.22
CA ALA A 53 -8.48 21.14 16.13
C ALA A 53 -9.44 22.26 16.59
N ALA A 54 -10.70 22.19 16.20
CA ALA A 54 -11.73 23.16 16.59
C ALA A 54 -12.03 23.13 18.10
N ILE A 55 -12.06 21.94 18.72
CA ILE A 55 -12.30 21.79 20.16
C ILE A 55 -11.16 22.42 20.98
N PHE A 56 -9.91 22.22 20.58
CA PHE A 56 -8.75 22.66 21.35
C PHE A 56 -8.24 24.07 21.00
N VAL A 57 -8.86 24.77 20.04
CA VAL A 57 -8.35 26.06 19.54
C VAL A 57 -8.24 27.14 20.62
N ASN A 58 -9.19 27.18 21.56
CA ASN A 58 -9.29 28.20 22.61
C ASN A 58 -8.52 27.86 23.90
N VAL A 59 -7.81 26.73 23.94
CA VAL A 59 -7.08 26.27 25.13
C VAL A 59 -5.63 26.81 25.11
N PRO A 60 -5.12 27.41 26.20
CA PRO A 60 -3.71 27.80 26.28
C PRO A 60 -2.82 26.55 26.18
N GLY A 61 -1.90 26.53 25.21
CA GLY A 61 -1.07 25.36 24.90
C GLY A 61 -1.70 24.34 23.93
N ASN A 62 -2.74 24.75 23.18
CA ASN A 62 -3.46 23.98 22.15
C ASN A 62 -2.59 23.07 21.27
N TRP A 63 -1.43 23.54 20.81
CA TRP A 63 -0.55 22.82 19.90
C TRP A 63 -0.06 21.48 20.48
N ARG A 64 0.07 21.36 21.81
CA ARG A 64 0.48 20.11 22.47
C ARG A 64 -0.62 19.05 22.38
N PHE A 65 -1.87 19.47 22.55
CA PHE A 65 -3.03 18.58 22.44
C PHE A 65 -3.29 18.18 21.00
N MET A 66 -3.12 19.10 20.04
CA MET A 66 -3.24 18.82 18.60
C MET A 66 -2.16 17.84 18.09
N LEU A 67 -0.91 17.97 18.56
CA LEU A 67 0.14 17.01 18.24
C LEU A 67 -0.08 15.68 18.99
N GLY A 68 -0.52 15.75 20.25
CA GLY A 68 -0.80 14.57 21.08
C GLY A 68 -1.91 13.69 20.53
N SER A 69 -3.00 14.27 20.02
CA SER A 69 -4.09 13.51 19.38
C SER A 69 -3.62 12.79 18.12
N SER A 70 -2.77 13.44 17.32
CA SER A 70 -2.19 12.86 16.11
C SER A 70 -1.25 11.70 16.45
N LEU A 71 -0.47 11.85 17.54
CA LEU A 71 0.39 10.79 18.05
C LEU A 71 -0.44 9.58 18.51
N LEU A 72 -1.51 9.81 19.27
CA LEU A 72 -2.41 8.76 19.76
C LEU A 72 -2.96 7.91 18.61
N TRP A 73 -3.50 8.57 17.57
CA TRP A 73 -4.05 7.86 16.41
C TRP A 73 -2.97 7.10 15.62
N SER A 74 -1.79 7.71 15.46
CA SER A 74 -0.67 7.08 14.76
C SER A 74 -0.12 5.87 15.52
N SER A 75 -0.03 5.94 16.85
CA SER A 75 0.39 4.81 17.70
C SER A 75 -0.60 3.66 17.65
N LEU A 76 -1.91 3.96 17.63
CA LEU A 76 -2.96 2.97 17.47
C LEU A 76 -2.84 2.24 16.12
N LEU A 77 -2.65 2.98 15.02
CA LEU A 77 -2.42 2.40 13.70
C LEU A 77 -1.14 1.57 13.64
N LEU A 78 -0.05 2.06 14.24
CA LEU A 78 1.21 1.31 14.32
C LEU A 78 1.01 -0.04 15.02
N LEU A 79 0.25 -0.05 16.12
CA LEU A 79 -0.08 -1.28 16.83
C LEU A 79 -0.84 -2.26 15.94
N PHE A 80 -1.82 -1.79 15.16
CA PHE A 80 -2.57 -2.66 14.23
C PHE A 80 -1.71 -3.20 13.08
N ILE A 81 -0.77 -2.41 12.56
CA ILE A 81 0.13 -2.85 11.48
C ILE A 81 0.99 -4.03 11.91
N LEU A 82 1.40 -4.09 13.19
CA LEU A 82 2.19 -5.21 13.72
C LEU A 82 1.46 -6.56 13.66
N PHE A 83 0.13 -6.56 13.60
CA PHE A 83 -0.69 -7.77 13.47
C PHE A 83 -1.02 -8.15 12.02
N LEU A 84 -0.68 -7.29 11.05
CA LEU A 84 -1.04 -7.49 9.66
C LEU A 84 -0.07 -8.48 8.98
N PRO A 85 -0.55 -9.52 8.29
CA PRO A 85 0.33 -10.42 7.55
C PRO A 85 1.03 -9.68 6.39
N GLU A 86 2.21 -10.15 5.98
CA GLU A 86 2.91 -9.62 4.82
C GLU A 86 2.14 -9.91 3.51
N SER A 87 2.26 -9.05 2.49
CA SER A 87 1.59 -9.27 1.21
C SER A 87 2.05 -10.59 0.55
N PRO A 88 1.13 -11.42 0.03
CA PRO A 88 1.48 -12.68 -0.62
C PRO A 88 2.38 -12.49 -1.85
N ARG A 89 2.20 -11.39 -2.60
CA ARG A 89 3.04 -11.04 -3.75
C ARG A 89 4.46 -10.64 -3.33
N TRP A 90 4.59 -9.89 -2.23
CA TRP A 90 5.87 -9.52 -1.67
C TRP A 90 6.66 -10.75 -1.19
N LEU A 91 5.98 -11.68 -0.49
CA LEU A 91 6.56 -12.96 -0.07
C LEU A 91 7.05 -13.80 -1.26
N MET A 92 6.29 -13.81 -2.36
CA MET A 92 6.68 -14.48 -3.61
C MET A 92 7.94 -13.85 -4.21
N LYS A 93 8.01 -12.52 -4.27
CA LYS A 93 9.17 -11.79 -4.78
C LYS A 93 10.44 -12.04 -3.95
N LYS A 94 10.30 -12.27 -2.65
CA LYS A 94 11.40 -12.65 -1.74
C LYS A 94 11.79 -14.13 -1.82
N GLY A 95 11.14 -14.94 -2.64
CA GLY A 95 11.40 -16.38 -2.77
C GLY A 95 10.77 -17.24 -1.66
N ARG A 96 9.97 -16.67 -0.75
CA ARG A 96 9.31 -17.35 0.37
C ARG A 96 7.97 -17.96 -0.07
N LYS A 97 8.00 -18.88 -1.05
CA LYS A 97 6.80 -19.44 -1.69
C LYS A 97 5.83 -20.13 -0.71
N ALA A 98 6.35 -20.93 0.23
CA ALA A 98 5.53 -21.65 1.20
C ALA A 98 4.71 -20.70 2.09
N GLN A 99 5.30 -19.58 2.52
CA GLN A 99 4.60 -18.60 3.35
C GLN A 99 3.63 -17.75 2.54
N SER A 100 3.99 -17.41 1.30
CA SER A 100 3.05 -16.76 0.36
C SER A 100 1.77 -17.60 0.21
N PHE A 101 1.92 -18.92 0.06
CA PHE A 101 0.79 -19.86 -0.02
C PHE A 101 -0.07 -19.87 1.26
N LEU A 102 0.55 -19.88 2.44
CA LEU A 102 -0.16 -19.85 3.73
C LEU A 102 -0.95 -18.54 3.92
N VAL A 103 -0.35 -17.40 3.59
CA VAL A 103 -1.01 -16.11 3.66
C VAL A 103 -2.15 -16.03 2.63
N TRP A 104 -1.93 -16.50 1.40
CA TRP A 104 -2.97 -16.54 0.37
C TRP A 104 -4.16 -17.40 0.79
N LYS A 105 -3.91 -18.58 1.39
CA LYS A 105 -4.95 -19.44 1.96
C LYS A 105 -5.80 -18.71 2.99
N ARG A 106 -5.16 -17.93 3.87
CA ARG A 106 -5.84 -17.16 4.93
C ARG A 106 -6.71 -16.04 4.36
N ILE A 107 -6.25 -15.35 3.31
CA ILE A 107 -6.94 -14.17 2.78
C ILE A 107 -8.06 -14.55 1.80
N ARG A 108 -7.86 -15.58 0.96
CA ARG A 108 -8.77 -15.88 -0.15
C ARG A 108 -9.56 -17.19 -0.05
N SER A 109 -9.18 -18.10 0.85
CA SER A 109 -9.61 -19.52 0.89
C SER A 109 -9.42 -20.24 -0.44
N PHE A 110 -9.03 -21.52 -0.42
CA PHE A 110 -8.77 -22.31 -1.64
C PHE A 110 -9.98 -23.12 -2.13
N GLU A 111 -11.18 -22.73 -1.72
CA GLU A 111 -12.41 -23.46 -2.07
C GLU A 111 -12.75 -23.33 -3.57
N ASN A 112 -12.35 -22.24 -4.21
CA ASN A 112 -12.66 -21.98 -5.63
C ASN A 112 -11.43 -22.20 -6.51
N LEU A 113 -11.59 -22.90 -7.63
CA LEU A 113 -10.54 -23.14 -8.62
C LEU A 113 -9.90 -21.83 -9.12
N GLU A 114 -10.71 -20.77 -9.26
CA GLU A 114 -10.25 -19.42 -9.63
C GLU A 114 -9.20 -18.84 -8.67
N SER A 115 -9.32 -19.12 -7.37
CA SER A 115 -8.37 -18.62 -6.37
C SER A 115 -6.99 -19.29 -6.49
N ILE A 116 -6.97 -20.53 -6.97
CA ILE A 116 -5.77 -21.33 -7.22
C ILE A 116 -5.12 -20.87 -8.53
N THR A 117 -5.91 -20.69 -9.59
CA THR A 117 -5.39 -20.20 -10.88
C THR A 117 -4.79 -18.80 -10.73
N GLU A 118 -5.46 -17.89 -10.02
CA GLU A 118 -4.90 -16.55 -9.75
C GLU A 118 -3.60 -16.57 -8.96
N PHE A 119 -3.42 -17.52 -8.05
CA PHE A 119 -2.14 -17.67 -7.33
C PHE A 119 -1.00 -18.06 -8.29
N PHE A 120 -1.26 -18.98 -9.22
CA PHE A 120 -0.27 -19.38 -10.23
C PHE A 120 -0.02 -18.28 -11.28
N GLU A 121 -1.05 -17.51 -11.66
CA GLU A 121 -0.88 -16.34 -12.52
C GLU A 121 0.06 -15.31 -11.87
N MET A 122 -0.17 -15.02 -10.58
CA MET A 122 0.69 -14.13 -9.81
C MET A 122 2.12 -14.65 -9.73
N GLU A 123 2.31 -15.95 -9.47
CA GLU A 123 3.63 -16.58 -9.43
C GLU A 123 4.38 -16.40 -10.76
N LYS A 124 3.71 -16.69 -11.88
CA LYS A 124 4.28 -16.50 -13.21
C LYS A 124 4.68 -15.04 -13.46
N ALA A 125 3.78 -14.09 -13.14
CA ALA A 125 4.05 -12.67 -13.30
C ALA A 125 5.28 -12.21 -12.51
N VAL A 126 5.43 -12.65 -11.25
CA VAL A 126 6.59 -12.31 -10.43
C VAL A 126 7.89 -12.92 -10.98
N LEU A 127 7.84 -14.15 -11.50
CA LEU A 127 9.00 -14.80 -12.13
C LEU A 127 9.42 -14.10 -13.41
N GLU A 128 8.47 -13.67 -14.24
CA GLU A 128 8.74 -12.88 -15.44
C GLU A 128 9.35 -11.52 -15.09
N GLU A 129 8.77 -10.79 -14.14
CA GLU A 129 9.32 -9.52 -13.63
C GLU A 129 10.76 -9.70 -13.14
N ARG A 130 11.07 -10.81 -12.46
CA ARG A 130 12.43 -11.12 -12.00
C ARG A 130 13.39 -11.39 -13.16
N LYS A 131 12.99 -12.22 -14.13
CA LYS A 131 13.80 -12.52 -15.32
C LYS A 131 14.09 -11.25 -16.13
N LEU A 132 13.10 -10.37 -16.27
CA LEU A 132 13.26 -9.08 -16.95
C LEU A 132 14.22 -8.15 -16.20
N ALA A 133 14.13 -8.10 -14.87
CA ALA A 133 15.05 -7.32 -14.05
C ALA A 133 16.51 -7.84 -14.13
N GLU A 134 16.69 -9.17 -14.19
CA GLU A 134 18.01 -9.80 -14.37
C GLU A 134 18.56 -9.57 -15.80
N ALA A 135 17.70 -9.63 -16.83
CA ALA A 135 18.08 -9.43 -18.23
C ALA A 135 18.31 -7.96 -18.62
N ARG A 136 17.69 -7.02 -17.90
CA ARG A 136 17.74 -5.57 -18.21
C ARG A 136 18.04 -4.74 -16.97
N PRO A 137 19.32 -4.52 -16.63
CA PRO A 137 19.70 -3.74 -15.45
C PRO A 137 19.25 -2.26 -15.50
N PHE A 138 18.97 -1.71 -16.68
CA PHE A 138 18.52 -0.33 -16.89
C PHE A 138 17.09 -0.22 -17.46
N TYR A 139 16.14 -0.93 -16.84
CA TYR A 139 14.74 -0.97 -17.29
C TYR A 139 14.06 0.41 -17.39
N TRP A 140 14.41 1.38 -16.53
CA TRP A 140 13.78 2.71 -16.57
C TRP A 140 14.13 3.52 -17.83
N LEU A 141 15.23 3.20 -18.53
CA LEU A 141 15.59 3.85 -19.80
C LEU A 141 14.67 3.41 -20.95
N ASP A 142 13.97 2.28 -20.80
CA ASP A 142 13.00 1.84 -21.82
C ASP A 142 11.73 2.70 -21.82
N ILE A 143 11.43 3.45 -20.76
CA ILE A 143 10.31 4.42 -20.75
C ILE A 143 10.52 5.49 -21.84
N ILE A 144 11.77 5.91 -22.04
CA ILE A 144 12.14 6.87 -23.09
C ILE A 144 11.95 6.25 -24.48
N ARG A 145 12.18 4.93 -24.62
CA ARG A 145 11.99 4.21 -25.89
C ARG A 145 10.53 3.94 -26.21
N VAL A 146 9.68 3.74 -25.20
CA VAL A 146 8.22 3.63 -25.36
C VAL A 146 7.63 4.94 -25.87
N PHE A 147 8.07 6.09 -25.34
CA PHE A 147 7.66 7.41 -25.83
C PHE A 147 8.27 7.80 -27.18
N GLY A 148 9.40 7.20 -27.56
CA GLY A 148 10.08 7.45 -28.83
C GLY A 148 9.57 6.65 -30.03
N ARG A 149 8.46 5.91 -29.88
CA ARG A 149 7.94 5.06 -30.95
C ARG A 149 6.87 5.80 -31.78
N PRO A 150 7.11 6.12 -33.06
CA PRO A 150 6.11 6.73 -33.93
C PRO A 150 5.13 5.65 -34.41
N GLU A 151 4.09 5.36 -33.63
CA GLU A 151 3.01 4.42 -33.99
C GLU A 151 1.77 5.14 -34.54
N HIS A 152 1.96 6.20 -35.34
CA HIS A 152 0.87 6.96 -35.99
C HIS A 152 0.89 6.86 -37.52
N LEU A 153 1.30 5.73 -38.09
CA LEU A 153 1.10 5.44 -39.51
C LEU A 153 0.94 3.93 -39.67
N LEU A 154 -0.30 3.45 -39.58
CA LEU A 154 -0.98 2.52 -40.49
C LEU A 154 -2.43 2.31 -40.01
#